data_AF-A0A1F9R840-F1
#
_entry.id   AF-A0A1F9R840-F1
#
_cell.length_a   1.000
_cell.length_b   1.000
_cell.length_c   1.000
_cell.angle_alpha   90.00
_cell.angle_beta   90.00
_cell.angle_gamma   90.00
#
_symmetry.space_group_name_H-M   'P 1'
#
loop_
_entity.id
_entity.type
_entity.pdbx_description
1 polymer ?
#
loop_
_entity_poly.entity_id
_entity_poly.type
_entity_poly.pdbx_seq_one_letter_code
_entity_poly.pdbx_strand_id
1 'polypeptide(L)'
;MPETKAGGFAPVRVARASALVEAVARACFSLGALLGALCSPVSAQSGGQPGQFLSYGVGGRALAMGGAYYGISDDASAAYWNPAGLAQVQRKELTTMQATLFQQTKLTYLSYAHPTKGGSTFALSMTQLANTGFEKVDVIYNPNTNEPKTVTANGSFNDAQQAMSLSWAKGVTETMLFGMSVKQVTRKLAGSSDNFKSLDLGTMKTMGASYRLGLGIQNVFAMRTGDTDDKLPVTIKLGNSLRLFKERLTLSADINKVLNGDVDMRFGGEYWIARWFAFRFGLLGLPRIQETDFGFGLNFKSFSLDIAQGIHDLGSSTRFSLSIRFGQSRTDRSTGQVKNFIKQGMEAFQEGNFALAAQKFNQAQDAAPGNKQVATMIARLNNVTGFLPQATGGEESQTFVRKGAIAYVDGRDLKVAVNSLRYAFNKNPRDEKLLGLLNMIEKEAGVADVTRRLEGPEQFTWIDQKVFDARQAVYDGHYDSAVRRSQDVLDLEPNNVTALEIMGSAFFLMEQKDKAMAVWRRVLELDPSNRAVREFMQSVSP
;
A
#
# COMPACT_ATOMS: atom_id res chain seq x y z
N MET A 1 -54.37 12.59 -16.13
CA MET A 1 -53.41 12.52 -17.26
C MET A 1 -52.62 13.81 -17.29
N PRO A 2 -51.30 13.77 -17.51
CA PRO A 2 -50.36 13.84 -16.39
C PRO A 2 -49.32 14.97 -16.49
N GLU A 3 -48.81 15.39 -15.33
CA GLU A 3 -47.60 16.19 -15.15
C GLU A 3 -46.36 15.38 -15.56
N THR A 4 -45.59 15.89 -16.51
CA THR A 4 -44.25 15.36 -16.84
C THR A 4 -43.20 16.03 -15.97
N LYS A 5 -42.64 15.26 -15.02
CA LYS A 5 -41.41 15.58 -14.29
C LYS A 5 -40.21 15.60 -15.24
N ALA A 6 -39.55 16.74 -15.38
CA ALA A 6 -38.24 16.84 -16.00
C ALA A 6 -37.17 16.39 -14.98
N GLY A 7 -36.50 15.27 -15.28
CA GLY A 7 -35.37 14.78 -14.50
C GLY A 7 -34.15 15.68 -14.64
N GLY A 8 -33.60 16.13 -13.51
CA GLY A 8 -32.35 16.86 -13.45
C GLY A 8 -31.16 15.97 -13.80
N PHE A 9 -30.45 16.31 -14.87
CA PHE A 9 -29.10 15.80 -15.13
C PHE A 9 -28.08 16.54 -14.23
N ALA A 10 -27.43 15.82 -13.33
CA ALA A 10 -26.32 16.35 -12.53
C ALA A 10 -25.08 16.63 -13.41
N PRO A 11 -24.32 17.72 -13.18
CA PRO A 11 -23.20 18.10 -14.02
C PRO A 11 -21.92 17.33 -13.64
N VAL A 12 -21.66 16.19 -14.27
CA VAL A 12 -20.44 15.39 -14.04
C VAL A 12 -19.24 15.88 -14.89
N ARG A 13 -19.42 16.90 -15.75
CA ARG A 13 -18.38 17.31 -16.74
C ARG A 13 -17.42 18.43 -16.29
N VAL A 14 -17.71 19.20 -15.24
CA VAL A 14 -16.89 20.39 -14.87
C VAL A 14 -15.66 20.04 -14.02
N ALA A 15 -15.76 19.07 -13.10
CA ALA A 15 -14.69 18.75 -12.15
C ALA A 15 -13.43 18.09 -12.77
N ARG A 16 -13.53 17.50 -13.98
CA ARG A 16 -12.37 16.89 -14.64
C ARG A 16 -11.50 17.90 -15.39
N ALA A 17 -12.09 18.98 -15.89
CA ALA A 17 -11.35 20.03 -16.58
C ALA A 17 -10.47 20.81 -15.60
N SER A 18 -10.97 21.11 -14.39
CA SER A 18 -10.19 21.82 -13.36
C SER A 18 -8.96 21.04 -12.89
N ALA A 19 -9.09 19.73 -12.64
CA ALA A 19 -7.97 18.90 -12.18
C ALA A 19 -6.82 18.78 -13.19
N LEU A 20 -7.15 18.75 -14.49
CA LEU A 20 -6.14 18.75 -15.56
C LEU A 20 -5.43 20.10 -15.66
N VAL A 21 -6.19 21.20 -15.62
CA VAL A 21 -5.64 22.56 -15.65
C VAL A 21 -4.70 22.80 -14.47
N GLU A 22 -5.09 22.35 -13.27
CA GLU A 22 -4.22 22.42 -12.10
C GLU A 22 -2.95 21.58 -12.25
N ALA A 23 -3.04 20.36 -12.80
CA ALA A 23 -1.88 19.51 -13.01
C ALA A 23 -0.86 20.16 -13.98
N VAL A 24 -1.36 20.73 -15.09
CA VAL A 24 -0.53 21.45 -16.06
C VAL A 24 0.07 22.70 -15.44
N ALA A 25 -0.72 23.49 -14.70
CA ALA A 25 -0.23 24.69 -14.02
C ALA A 25 0.88 24.37 -13.00
N ARG A 26 0.73 23.29 -12.23
CA ARG A 26 1.75 22.83 -11.27
C ARG A 26 3.04 22.38 -11.97
N ALA A 27 2.93 21.69 -13.11
CA ALA A 27 4.07 21.28 -13.91
C ALA A 27 4.82 22.49 -14.51
N CYS A 28 4.09 23.47 -15.05
CA CYS A 28 4.68 24.71 -15.56
C CYS A 28 5.35 25.51 -14.43
N PHE A 29 4.71 25.60 -13.27
CA PHE A 29 5.24 26.34 -12.11
C PHE A 29 6.52 25.70 -11.56
N SER A 30 6.57 24.38 -11.37
CA SER A 30 7.78 23.71 -10.87
C SER A 30 8.95 23.83 -11.84
N LEU A 31 8.69 23.71 -13.15
CA LEU A 31 9.70 23.86 -14.18
C LEU A 31 10.23 25.31 -14.21
N GLY A 32 9.32 26.30 -14.20
CA GLY A 32 9.66 27.73 -14.20
C GLY A 32 10.40 28.18 -12.95
N ALA A 33 9.98 27.74 -11.76
CA ALA A 33 10.63 28.09 -10.49
C ALA A 33 12.07 27.58 -10.41
N LEU A 34 12.33 26.36 -10.90
CA LEU A 34 13.68 25.80 -10.90
C LEU A 34 14.58 26.45 -11.97
N LEU A 35 14.04 26.73 -13.16
CA LEU A 35 14.75 27.48 -14.21
C LEU A 35 15.18 28.86 -13.72
N GLY A 36 14.31 29.57 -13.01
CA GLY A 36 14.63 30.87 -12.40
C GLY A 36 15.70 30.78 -11.31
N ALA A 37 15.73 29.69 -10.53
CA ALA A 37 16.71 29.48 -9.45
C ALA A 37 18.08 29.00 -9.94
N LEU A 38 18.17 28.39 -11.14
CA LEU A 38 19.38 27.76 -11.67
C LEU A 38 20.05 28.55 -12.80
N CYS A 39 19.55 29.74 -13.13
CA CYS A 39 20.14 30.60 -14.16
C CYS A 39 21.43 31.24 -13.62
N SER A 40 22.57 30.61 -13.87
CA SER A 40 23.91 31.20 -13.74
C SER A 40 24.47 31.50 -15.14
N PRO A 41 25.41 32.46 -15.29
CA PRO A 41 26.04 32.71 -16.58
C PRO A 41 26.65 31.43 -17.15
N VAL A 42 26.51 31.26 -18.47
CA VAL A 42 27.08 30.16 -19.25
C VAL A 42 28.59 30.14 -19.02
N SER A 43 29.07 29.11 -18.32
CA SER A 43 30.50 28.82 -18.18
C SER A 43 30.94 27.83 -19.25
N ALA A 44 32.25 27.72 -19.46
CA ALA A 44 32.89 26.92 -20.50
C ALA A 44 32.36 25.47 -20.62
N GLN A 45 32.33 25.00 -21.86
CA GLN A 45 31.84 23.69 -22.34
C GLN A 45 32.22 22.53 -21.41
N SER A 46 31.22 21.85 -20.82
CA SER A 46 31.39 20.82 -19.78
C SER A 46 31.80 19.44 -20.31
N GLY A 47 32.73 19.37 -21.26
CA GLY A 47 33.27 18.12 -21.80
C GLY A 47 34.27 17.45 -20.84
N GLY A 48 34.41 16.12 -20.93
CA GLY A 48 35.50 15.38 -20.27
C GLY A 48 35.35 15.16 -18.76
N GLN A 49 34.14 15.27 -18.21
CA GLN A 49 33.93 15.05 -16.77
C GLN A 49 34.11 13.58 -16.37
N PRO A 50 34.65 13.29 -15.17
CA PRO A 50 34.76 11.93 -14.65
C PRO A 50 33.39 11.23 -14.59
N GLY A 51 33.32 9.99 -15.08
CA GLY A 51 32.08 9.22 -15.11
C GLY A 51 31.10 9.62 -16.23
N GLN A 52 31.55 10.34 -17.27
CA GLN A 52 30.73 10.80 -18.39
C GLN A 52 29.87 9.69 -19.03
N PHE A 53 30.32 8.44 -19.04
CA PHE A 53 29.54 7.31 -19.59
C PHE A 53 28.18 7.12 -18.89
N LEU A 54 28.02 7.59 -17.64
CA LEU A 54 26.76 7.59 -16.91
C LEU A 54 25.78 8.68 -17.37
N SER A 55 26.18 9.57 -18.27
CA SER A 55 25.28 10.54 -18.89
C SER A 55 24.51 9.95 -20.08
N TYR A 56 25.04 8.91 -20.74
CA TYR A 56 24.42 8.25 -21.90
C TYR A 56 23.08 7.61 -21.59
N GLY A 57 22.86 7.20 -20.33
CA GLY A 57 21.61 6.63 -19.86
C GLY A 57 21.45 5.14 -20.17
N VAL A 58 20.42 4.53 -19.58
CA VAL A 58 20.14 3.09 -19.72
C VAL A 58 18.64 2.82 -19.83
N GLY A 59 18.29 1.66 -20.40
CA GLY A 59 16.92 1.21 -20.64
C GLY A 59 16.36 1.78 -21.95
N GLY A 60 15.92 0.91 -22.86
CA GLY A 60 15.37 1.32 -24.15
C GLY A 60 14.14 2.23 -23.99
N ARG A 61 13.26 1.94 -23.03
CA ARG A 61 12.12 2.80 -22.71
C ARG A 61 12.52 4.24 -22.35
N ALA A 62 13.50 4.40 -21.45
CA ALA A 62 13.96 5.71 -20.99
C ALA A 62 14.69 6.47 -22.10
N LEU A 63 15.53 5.77 -22.85
CA LEU A 63 16.31 6.35 -23.94
C LEU A 63 15.44 6.75 -25.13
N ALA A 64 14.39 5.98 -25.45
CA ALA A 64 13.39 6.38 -26.44
C ALA A 64 12.60 7.66 -26.07
N MET A 65 12.70 8.11 -24.81
CA MET A 65 12.11 9.36 -24.32
C MET A 65 13.16 10.45 -24.09
N GLY A 66 14.30 10.41 -24.79
CA GLY A 66 15.36 11.42 -24.66
C GLY A 66 16.02 11.43 -23.28
N GLY A 67 15.87 10.34 -22.51
CA GLY A 67 16.32 10.26 -21.13
C GLY A 67 15.51 11.12 -20.14
N ALA A 68 14.36 11.67 -20.54
CA ALA A 68 13.42 12.37 -19.64
C ALA A 68 12.63 11.36 -18.79
N TYR A 69 13.31 10.66 -17.90
CA TYR A 69 12.76 9.51 -17.16
C TYR A 69 12.80 9.64 -15.64
N TYR A 70 13.43 10.67 -15.09
CA TYR A 70 13.64 10.84 -13.64
C TYR A 70 12.32 11.01 -12.87
N GLY A 71 11.34 11.69 -13.46
CA GLY A 71 9.98 11.84 -12.91
C GLY A 71 9.04 10.67 -13.19
N ILE A 72 9.44 9.70 -14.02
CA ILE A 72 8.63 8.54 -14.41
C ILE A 72 9.09 7.28 -13.69
N SER A 73 10.40 7.02 -13.74
CA SER A 73 11.09 5.76 -13.43
C SER A 73 10.31 4.82 -12.51
N ASP A 74 9.73 3.77 -13.09
CA ASP A 74 8.84 2.83 -12.40
C ASP A 74 9.16 1.35 -12.70
N ASP A 75 10.36 1.07 -13.22
CA ASP A 75 10.89 -0.27 -13.51
C ASP A 75 12.27 -0.51 -12.84
N ALA A 76 12.91 -1.66 -13.12
CA ALA A 76 14.21 -1.99 -12.54
C ALA A 76 15.35 -1.02 -12.94
N SER A 77 15.20 -0.27 -14.04
CA SER A 77 16.16 0.77 -14.43
C SER A 77 16.08 2.03 -13.56
N ALA A 78 15.05 2.16 -12.71
CA ALA A 78 14.97 3.23 -11.73
C ALA A 78 16.18 3.29 -10.79
N ALA A 79 16.86 2.16 -10.55
CA ALA A 79 18.14 2.11 -9.82
C ALA A 79 19.23 3.03 -10.42
N TYR A 80 19.20 3.25 -11.74
CA TYR A 80 20.10 4.14 -12.45
C TYR A 80 19.58 5.59 -12.50
N TRP A 81 18.27 5.76 -12.77
CA TRP A 81 17.65 7.06 -12.97
C TRP A 81 17.33 7.75 -11.65
N ASN A 82 16.25 7.35 -10.98
CA ASN A 82 15.83 7.85 -9.68
C ASN A 82 15.53 6.66 -8.75
N PRO A 83 16.37 6.37 -7.74
CA PRO A 83 16.19 5.20 -6.89
C PRO A 83 14.83 5.20 -6.17
N ALA A 84 14.21 6.35 -5.89
CA ALA A 84 12.87 6.42 -5.29
C ALA A 84 11.81 5.71 -6.14
N GLY A 85 12.00 5.68 -7.46
CA GLY A 85 11.14 4.99 -8.41
C GLY A 85 11.00 3.49 -8.15
N LEU A 86 12.02 2.85 -7.57
CA LEU A 86 12.01 1.42 -7.24
C LEU A 86 10.89 1.04 -6.26
N ALA A 87 10.41 1.99 -5.44
CA ALA A 87 9.29 1.74 -4.52
C ALA A 87 7.97 1.40 -5.25
N GLN A 88 7.87 1.74 -6.54
CA GLN A 88 6.73 1.45 -7.40
C GLN A 88 6.75 0.04 -8.00
N VAL A 89 7.93 -0.61 -8.04
CA VAL A 89 8.10 -1.94 -8.65
C VAL A 89 7.31 -2.98 -7.85
N GLN A 90 6.35 -3.64 -8.51
CA GLN A 90 5.43 -4.58 -7.84
C GLN A 90 5.90 -6.03 -7.89
N ARG A 91 6.64 -6.42 -8.93
CA ARG A 91 7.11 -7.80 -9.14
C ARG A 91 8.63 -7.82 -9.18
N LYS A 92 9.23 -8.99 -8.96
CA LYS A 92 10.67 -9.14 -9.19
C LYS A 92 10.92 -8.88 -10.67
N GLU A 93 11.90 -8.05 -10.99
CA GLU A 93 12.13 -7.60 -12.36
C GLU A 93 13.62 -7.65 -12.68
N LEU A 94 13.96 -8.35 -13.76
CA LEU A 94 15.30 -8.35 -14.35
C LEU A 94 15.21 -7.53 -15.64
N THR A 95 16.06 -6.53 -15.79
CA THR A 95 16.16 -5.71 -17.01
C THR A 95 17.59 -5.73 -17.52
N THR A 96 17.75 -5.94 -18.81
CA THR A 96 19.03 -5.83 -19.51
C THR A 96 18.90 -4.89 -20.69
N MET A 97 19.98 -4.18 -21.03
CA MET A 97 20.08 -3.36 -22.23
C MET A 97 21.44 -3.56 -22.86
N GLN A 98 21.47 -3.55 -24.20
CA GLN A 98 22.70 -3.37 -24.96
C GLN A 98 22.49 -2.26 -25.99
N ALA A 99 23.49 -1.39 -26.09
CA ALA A 99 23.56 -0.33 -27.09
C ALA A 99 24.92 -0.38 -27.78
N THR A 100 24.90 -0.25 -29.10
CA THR A 100 26.11 0.00 -29.90
C THR A 100 26.19 1.50 -30.15
N LEU A 101 27.21 2.12 -29.58
CA LEU A 101 27.52 3.54 -29.76
C LEU A 101 28.55 3.72 -30.90
N PHE A 102 29.03 4.94 -31.07
CA PHE A 102 30.05 5.28 -32.06
C PHE A 102 31.35 4.47 -31.89
N GLN A 103 32.05 4.25 -33.00
CA GLN A 103 33.32 3.51 -33.04
C GLN A 103 33.23 2.11 -32.40
N GLN A 104 32.11 1.41 -32.61
CA GLN A 104 31.83 0.07 -32.07
C GLN A 104 31.89 -0.02 -30.53
N THR A 105 31.80 1.11 -29.83
CA THR A 105 31.76 1.15 -28.37
C THR A 105 30.47 0.52 -27.88
N LYS A 106 30.55 -0.41 -26.92
CA LYS A 106 29.38 -1.13 -26.40
C LYS A 106 29.02 -0.60 -25.01
N LEU A 107 27.74 -0.26 -24.83
CA LEU A 107 27.16 0.08 -23.53
C LEU A 107 26.18 -1.02 -23.13
N THR A 108 26.46 -1.69 -22.02
CA THR A 108 25.65 -2.80 -21.48
C THR A 108 25.11 -2.43 -20.11
N TYR A 109 23.85 -2.74 -19.85
CA TYR A 109 23.20 -2.53 -18.57
C TYR A 109 22.52 -3.81 -18.11
N LEU A 110 22.60 -4.11 -16.82
CA LEU A 110 21.87 -5.18 -16.16
C LEU A 110 21.35 -4.67 -14.82
N SER A 111 20.09 -4.94 -14.51
CA SER A 111 19.49 -4.58 -13.22
C SER A 111 18.50 -5.63 -12.76
N TYR A 112 18.59 -5.97 -11.48
CA TYR A 112 17.64 -6.82 -10.80
C TYR A 112 16.98 -6.06 -9.65
N ALA A 113 15.66 -5.92 -9.71
CA ALA A 113 14.85 -5.31 -8.66
C ALA A 113 14.05 -6.37 -7.88
N HIS A 114 14.12 -6.29 -6.55
CA HIS A 114 13.49 -7.21 -5.61
C HIS A 114 12.57 -6.46 -4.64
N PRO A 115 11.25 -6.40 -4.92
CA PRO A 115 10.28 -5.87 -3.97
C PRO A 115 10.05 -6.86 -2.82
N THR A 116 10.22 -6.35 -1.60
CA THR A 116 10.08 -7.08 -0.33
C THR A 116 8.64 -6.99 0.21
N LYS A 117 8.35 -7.78 1.25
CA LYS A 117 7.04 -7.77 1.92
C LYS A 117 6.78 -6.47 2.69
N GLY A 118 7.80 -5.88 3.31
CA GLY A 118 7.71 -4.67 4.15
C GLY A 118 7.59 -3.33 3.38
N GLY A 119 7.13 -3.37 2.12
CA GLY A 119 6.96 -2.19 1.27
C GLY A 119 8.23 -1.64 0.62
N SER A 120 9.41 -2.16 1.00
CA SER A 120 10.70 -1.73 0.44
C SER A 120 11.06 -2.49 -0.84
N THR A 121 11.84 -1.89 -1.71
CA THR A 121 12.45 -2.54 -2.89
C THR A 121 13.95 -2.38 -2.83
N PHE A 122 14.69 -3.46 -3.03
CA PHE A 122 16.14 -3.43 -3.25
C PHE A 122 16.44 -3.65 -4.73
N ALA A 123 17.51 -3.07 -5.25
CA ALA A 123 17.99 -3.36 -6.59
C ALA A 123 19.51 -3.45 -6.63
N LEU A 124 20.01 -4.37 -7.45
CA LEU A 124 21.42 -4.45 -7.83
C LEU A 124 21.51 -4.13 -9.31
N SER A 125 22.34 -3.15 -9.68
CA SER A 125 22.52 -2.78 -11.09
C SER A 125 24.00 -2.69 -11.48
N MET A 126 24.27 -2.92 -12.76
CA MET A 126 25.58 -2.83 -13.37
C MET A 126 25.44 -2.13 -14.73
N THR A 127 26.24 -1.10 -14.95
CA THR A 127 26.41 -0.43 -16.25
C THR A 127 27.86 -0.59 -16.67
N GLN A 128 28.11 -0.97 -17.91
CA GLN A 128 29.45 -1.14 -18.44
C GLN A 128 29.56 -0.48 -19.81
N LEU A 129 30.52 0.41 -19.97
CA LEU A 129 30.99 0.91 -21.25
C LEU A 129 32.32 0.21 -21.55
N ALA A 130 32.43 -0.42 -22.71
CA ALA A 130 33.69 -1.05 -23.13
C ALA A 130 33.95 -0.82 -24.62
N ASN A 131 35.20 -0.51 -24.92
CA ASN A 131 35.74 -0.56 -26.27
C ASN A 131 37.13 -1.19 -26.23
N THR A 132 37.43 -2.05 -27.20
CA THR A 132 38.58 -2.94 -27.18
C THR A 132 39.34 -2.88 -28.50
N GLY A 133 40.66 -3.03 -28.43
CA GLY A 133 41.50 -3.13 -29.62
C GLY A 133 41.93 -1.78 -30.19
N PHE A 134 42.04 -0.75 -29.37
CA PHE A 134 42.69 0.49 -29.80
C PHE A 134 44.16 0.22 -30.07
N GLU A 135 44.64 0.56 -31.25
CA GLU A 135 46.04 0.44 -31.61
C GLU A 135 46.87 1.47 -30.84
N LYS A 136 47.92 1.01 -30.17
CA LYS A 136 48.90 1.90 -29.55
C LYS A 136 49.94 2.25 -30.62
N VAL A 137 50.22 3.54 -30.80
CA VAL A 137 51.23 4.01 -31.76
C VAL A 137 52.32 4.80 -31.05
N ASP A 138 53.57 4.48 -31.37
CA ASP A 138 54.74 5.27 -30.97
C ASP A 138 55.21 6.10 -32.16
N VAL A 139 55.31 7.42 -31.98
CA VAL A 139 55.72 8.36 -33.04
C VAL A 139 57.08 8.95 -32.70
N ILE A 140 58.05 8.73 -33.58
CA ILE A 140 59.37 9.36 -33.50
C ILE A 140 59.33 10.62 -34.36
N TYR A 141 59.57 11.79 -33.77
CA TYR A 141 59.61 13.07 -34.48
C TYR A 141 61.03 13.40 -34.95
N ASN A 142 61.14 14.10 -36.08
CA ASN A 142 62.39 14.68 -36.53
C ASN A 142 62.72 15.89 -35.63
N PRO A 143 63.87 15.90 -34.94
CA PRO A 143 64.22 16.97 -34.00
C PRO A 143 64.40 18.35 -34.65
N ASN A 144 64.63 18.43 -35.98
CA ASN A 144 64.87 19.69 -36.68
C ASN A 144 63.60 20.27 -37.35
N THR A 145 62.64 19.43 -37.74
CA THR A 145 61.42 19.87 -38.46
C THR A 145 60.14 19.68 -37.65
N ASN A 146 60.20 18.97 -36.52
CA ASN A 146 59.05 18.57 -35.71
C ASN A 146 58.01 17.72 -36.47
N GLU A 147 58.38 17.16 -37.62
CA GLU A 147 57.53 16.27 -38.41
C GLU A 147 57.69 14.81 -37.96
N PRO A 148 56.62 13.99 -38.02
CA PRO A 148 56.68 12.58 -37.66
C PRO A 148 57.58 11.82 -38.66
N LYS A 149 58.68 11.25 -38.17
CA LYS A 149 59.68 10.50 -38.95
C LYS A 149 59.30 9.02 -39.09
N THR A 150 58.72 8.41 -38.07
CA THR A 150 58.29 7.01 -38.09
C THR A 150 57.14 6.81 -37.11
N VAL A 151 56.09 6.11 -37.55
CA VAL A 151 54.96 5.68 -36.71
C VAL A 151 55.04 4.17 -36.62
N THR A 152 55.22 3.64 -35.41
CA THR A 152 55.32 2.20 -35.16
C THR A 152 54.16 1.75 -34.28
N ALA A 153 53.45 0.71 -34.71
CA ALA A 153 52.41 0.07 -33.90
C ALA A 153 53.05 -0.69 -32.72
N ASN A 154 52.58 -0.44 -31.50
CA ASN A 154 53.11 -1.00 -30.25
C ASN A 154 52.02 -1.71 -29.43
N GLY A 155 51.33 -2.66 -30.07
CA GLY A 155 50.25 -3.45 -29.46
C GLY A 155 48.93 -2.70 -29.37
N SER A 156 48.05 -3.14 -28.46
CA SER A 156 46.71 -2.56 -28.30
C SER A 156 46.36 -2.27 -26.84
N PHE A 157 45.47 -1.31 -26.61
CA PHE A 157 44.86 -1.06 -25.31
C PHE A 157 43.33 -1.04 -25.39
N ASN A 158 42.70 -1.11 -24.22
CA ASN A 158 41.24 -1.10 -24.08
C ASN A 158 40.81 0.07 -23.19
N ASP A 159 39.59 0.54 -23.40
CA ASP A 159 38.87 1.42 -22.48
C ASP A 159 37.69 0.64 -21.89
N ALA A 160 37.67 0.51 -20.57
CA ALA A 160 36.62 -0.18 -19.84
C ALA A 160 36.20 0.63 -18.62
N GLN A 161 34.93 1.03 -18.60
CA GLN A 161 34.31 1.75 -17.50
C GLN A 161 33.11 0.98 -17.00
N GLN A 162 32.98 0.87 -15.68
CA GLN A 162 31.92 0.09 -15.05
C GLN A 162 31.36 0.83 -13.85
N ALA A 163 30.04 0.83 -13.70
CA ALA A 163 29.36 1.27 -12.49
C ALA A 163 28.50 0.15 -11.95
N MET A 164 28.71 -0.23 -10.70
CA MET A 164 27.82 -1.12 -9.96
C MET A 164 27.07 -0.32 -8.90
N SER A 165 25.80 -0.63 -8.68
CA SER A 165 25.03 0.02 -7.62
C SER A 165 24.17 -0.93 -6.83
N LEU A 166 24.06 -0.66 -5.53
CA LEU A 166 23.07 -1.23 -4.63
C LEU A 166 22.10 -0.12 -4.24
N SER A 167 20.84 -0.30 -4.61
CA SER A 167 19.78 0.69 -4.39
C SER A 167 18.71 0.15 -3.45
N TRP A 168 18.13 1.06 -2.67
CA TRP A 168 17.00 0.79 -1.79
C TRP A 168 15.95 1.89 -1.94
N ALA A 169 14.68 1.53 -1.87
CA ALA A 169 13.58 2.49 -1.92
C ALA A 169 12.37 2.02 -1.11
N LYS A 170 11.58 3.00 -0.63
CA LYS A 170 10.35 2.75 0.11
C LYS A 170 9.36 3.89 -0.08
N GLY A 171 8.07 3.56 -0.09
CA GLY A 171 7.00 4.55 0.05
C GLY A 171 6.94 5.05 1.50
N VAL A 172 7.17 6.35 1.70
CA VAL A 172 7.14 7.00 3.01
C VAL A 172 5.71 7.40 3.38
N THR A 173 4.96 7.88 2.39
CA THR A 173 3.51 8.15 2.51
C THR A 173 2.80 7.56 1.29
N GLU A 174 1.47 7.66 1.24
CA GLU A 174 0.69 7.23 0.06
C GLU A 174 1.07 7.98 -1.22
N THR A 175 1.66 9.17 -1.10
CA THR A 175 2.02 10.02 -2.23
C THR A 175 3.51 10.23 -2.40
N MET A 176 4.33 9.95 -1.37
CA MET A 176 5.76 10.25 -1.36
C MET A 176 6.61 8.99 -1.27
N LEU A 177 7.57 8.89 -2.16
CA LEU A 177 8.55 7.83 -2.27
C LEU A 177 9.94 8.39 -1.99
N PHE A 178 10.78 7.56 -1.39
CA PHE A 178 12.17 7.86 -1.12
C PHE A 178 13.05 6.71 -1.60
N GLY A 179 14.25 7.04 -2.06
CA GLY A 179 15.25 6.05 -2.44
C GLY A 179 16.67 6.55 -2.33
N MET A 180 17.57 5.59 -2.19
CA MET A 180 19.00 5.78 -2.01
C MET A 180 19.75 4.76 -2.85
N SER A 181 20.92 5.12 -3.37
CA SER A 181 21.76 4.20 -4.13
C SER A 181 23.24 4.44 -3.83
N VAL A 182 23.93 3.40 -3.41
CA VAL A 182 25.40 3.39 -3.29
C VAL A 182 25.97 2.88 -4.60
N LYS A 183 26.90 3.62 -5.18
CA LYS A 183 27.50 3.33 -6.49
C LYS A 183 29.01 3.18 -6.36
N GLN A 184 29.57 2.20 -7.05
CA GLN A 184 31.00 2.04 -7.25
C GLN A 184 31.29 2.13 -8.74
N VAL A 185 32.13 3.08 -9.14
CA VAL A 185 32.50 3.34 -10.53
C VAL A 185 33.99 3.05 -10.70
N THR A 186 34.34 2.16 -11.61
CA THR A 186 35.70 1.81 -11.96
C THR A 186 35.99 2.27 -13.39
N ARG A 187 37.13 2.93 -13.59
CA ARG A 187 37.65 3.31 -14.90
C ARG A 187 38.98 2.58 -15.11
N LYS A 188 39.14 1.90 -16.23
CA LYS A 188 40.42 1.32 -16.67
C LYS A 188 40.69 1.76 -18.09
N LEU A 189 41.78 2.49 -18.28
CA LEU A 189 42.21 2.97 -19.59
C LEU A 189 43.70 2.66 -19.75
N ALA A 190 44.02 1.68 -20.59
CA ALA A 190 45.38 1.15 -20.72
C ALA A 190 45.97 0.79 -19.34
N GLY A 191 47.05 1.46 -18.92
CA GLY A 191 47.71 1.26 -17.61
C GLY A 191 47.11 2.06 -16.45
N SER A 192 46.16 2.97 -16.73
CA SER A 192 45.55 3.87 -15.74
C SER A 192 44.28 3.26 -15.16
N SER A 193 44.07 3.41 -13.84
CA SER A 193 42.92 2.82 -13.14
C SER A 193 42.46 3.66 -11.96
N ASP A 194 41.18 4.03 -12.00
CA ASP A 194 40.50 4.74 -10.92
C ASP A 194 39.28 3.99 -10.41
N ASN A 195 38.96 4.21 -9.15
CA ASN A 195 37.77 3.73 -8.49
C ASN A 195 37.12 4.86 -7.67
N PHE A 196 35.83 5.07 -7.92
CA PHE A 196 35.01 6.04 -7.24
C PHE A 196 33.89 5.33 -6.48
N LYS A 197 33.57 5.78 -5.28
CA LYS A 197 32.36 5.36 -4.55
C LYS A 197 31.50 6.58 -4.32
N SER A 198 30.21 6.50 -4.62
CA SER A 198 29.28 7.61 -4.49
C SER A 198 27.93 7.22 -3.92
N LEU A 199 27.21 8.22 -3.40
CA LEU A 199 25.85 8.09 -2.90
C LEU A 199 24.91 8.97 -3.70
N ASP A 200 23.82 8.37 -4.16
CA ASP A 200 22.72 9.05 -4.82
C ASP A 200 21.48 9.01 -3.91
N LEU A 201 20.77 10.13 -3.82
CA LEU A 201 19.52 10.26 -3.06
C LEU A 201 18.42 10.77 -3.98
N GLY A 202 17.22 10.20 -3.84
CA GLY A 202 16.08 10.57 -4.65
C GLY A 202 14.79 10.55 -3.85
N THR A 203 13.86 11.41 -4.24
CA THR A 203 12.48 11.38 -3.80
C THR A 203 11.55 11.56 -5.00
N MET A 204 10.32 11.11 -4.85
CA MET A 204 9.29 11.24 -5.86
C MET A 204 7.95 11.44 -5.18
N LYS A 205 7.20 12.46 -5.59
CA LYS A 205 5.90 12.81 -5.04
C LYS A 205 4.84 12.81 -6.12
N THR A 206 3.79 12.04 -5.91
CA THR A 206 2.59 12.05 -6.75
C THR A 206 1.64 13.11 -6.24
N MET A 207 1.24 14.04 -7.11
CA MET A 207 0.37 15.16 -6.79
C MET A 207 -0.92 15.04 -7.60
N GLY A 208 -2.02 14.69 -6.92
CA GLY A 208 -3.28 14.38 -7.59
C GLY A 208 -3.19 13.09 -8.41
N ALA A 209 -4.06 12.94 -9.41
CA ALA A 209 -4.19 11.70 -10.18
C ALA A 209 -3.19 11.56 -11.34
N SER A 210 -2.59 12.66 -11.79
CA SER A 210 -1.90 12.71 -13.08
C SER A 210 -0.48 13.27 -13.03
N TYR A 211 -0.13 14.05 -12.00
CA TYR A 211 1.13 14.76 -11.95
C TYR A 211 2.11 14.12 -10.96
N ARG A 212 3.38 14.03 -11.36
CA ARG A 212 4.45 13.53 -10.51
C ARG A 212 5.69 14.39 -10.62
N LEU A 213 6.32 14.61 -9.47
CA LEU A 213 7.56 15.35 -9.33
C LEU A 213 8.62 14.45 -8.70
N GLY A 214 9.76 14.31 -9.37
CA GLY A 214 10.97 13.67 -8.88
C GLY A 214 12.02 14.73 -8.56
N LEU A 215 12.69 14.56 -7.42
CA LEU A 215 13.81 15.41 -7.00
C LEU A 215 14.93 14.52 -6.50
N GLY A 216 16.17 14.88 -6.78
CA GLY A 216 17.27 14.23 -6.12
C GLY A 216 18.63 14.79 -6.49
N ILE A 217 19.63 14.19 -5.88
CA ILE A 217 21.00 14.60 -5.96
C ILE A 217 21.87 13.35 -6.12
N GLN A 218 22.74 13.37 -7.12
CA GLN A 218 23.66 12.28 -7.43
C GLN A 218 25.08 12.69 -7.04
N ASN A 219 25.86 11.70 -6.63
CA ASN A 219 27.25 11.85 -6.21
C ASN A 219 27.49 12.75 -4.97
N VAL A 220 26.59 12.74 -3.98
CA VAL A 220 26.66 13.59 -2.77
C VAL A 220 27.92 13.36 -1.93
N PHE A 221 28.46 12.14 -1.97
CA PHE A 221 29.67 11.75 -1.24
C PHE A 221 30.57 10.91 -2.14
N ALA A 222 31.44 11.55 -2.92
CA ALA A 222 32.36 10.86 -3.82
C ALA A 222 33.71 10.59 -3.13
N MET A 223 34.01 9.32 -2.83
CA MET A 223 35.34 8.88 -2.43
C MET A 223 36.11 8.41 -3.66
N ARG A 224 37.38 8.81 -3.78
CA ARG A 224 38.27 8.47 -4.90
C ARG A 224 39.42 7.60 -4.42
N THR A 225 39.83 6.65 -5.25
CA THR A 225 41.10 5.93 -5.14
C THR A 225 41.60 5.67 -6.54
N GLY A 226 42.86 6.00 -6.85
CA GLY A 226 43.40 5.83 -8.20
C GLY A 226 44.51 6.83 -8.51
N ASP A 227 44.91 6.85 -9.77
CA ASP A 227 46.08 7.56 -10.29
C ASP A 227 45.76 8.97 -10.82
N THR A 228 44.47 9.35 -10.90
CA THR A 228 44.07 10.71 -11.33
C THR A 228 43.44 11.53 -10.21
N ASP A 229 43.43 12.86 -10.30
CA ASP A 229 42.76 13.76 -9.34
C ASP A 229 41.28 14.03 -9.64
N ASP A 230 40.70 13.22 -10.52
CA ASP A 230 39.32 13.30 -10.97
C ASP A 230 38.30 13.23 -9.83
N LYS A 231 37.23 14.02 -9.88
CA LYS A 231 36.12 13.93 -8.92
C LYS A 231 34.81 13.80 -9.66
N LEU A 232 33.96 12.86 -9.22
CA LEU A 232 32.60 12.76 -9.76
C LEU A 232 31.83 14.04 -9.45
N PRO A 233 31.28 14.74 -10.46
CA PRO A 233 30.57 15.97 -10.21
C PRO A 233 29.22 15.69 -9.54
N VAL A 234 28.89 16.50 -8.54
CA VAL A 234 27.57 16.48 -7.91
C VAL A 234 26.55 16.92 -8.96
N THR A 235 25.45 16.17 -9.10
CA THR A 235 24.40 16.49 -10.07
C THR A 235 23.06 16.62 -9.37
N ILE A 236 22.39 17.75 -9.55
CA ILE A 236 21.02 17.97 -9.06
C ILE A 236 20.06 17.61 -10.19
N LYS A 237 19.03 16.83 -9.88
CA LYS A 237 18.03 16.36 -10.84
C LYS A 237 16.63 16.71 -10.38
N LEU A 238 15.85 17.25 -11.32
CA LEU A 238 14.40 17.46 -11.19
C LEU A 238 13.74 16.78 -12.38
N GLY A 239 12.74 15.95 -12.13
CA GLY A 239 11.94 15.34 -13.19
C GLY A 239 10.46 15.55 -12.98
N ASN A 240 9.75 15.92 -14.03
CA ASN A 240 8.32 16.18 -14.00
C ASN A 240 7.65 15.20 -14.94
N SER A 241 6.54 14.57 -14.52
CA SER A 241 5.74 13.76 -15.44
C SER A 241 4.25 14.00 -15.31
N LEU A 242 3.57 14.01 -16.45
CA LEU A 242 2.13 14.19 -16.59
C LEU A 242 1.54 12.98 -17.30
N ARG A 243 0.66 12.25 -16.60
CA ARG A 243 -0.09 11.11 -17.11
C ARG A 243 -1.51 11.53 -17.49
N LEU A 244 -1.80 11.47 -18.78
CA LEU A 244 -3.05 11.90 -19.40
C LEU A 244 -3.83 10.71 -19.96
N PHE A 245 -5.13 10.90 -20.21
CA PHE A 245 -6.01 9.90 -20.83
C PHE A 245 -5.99 8.52 -20.16
N LYS A 246 -6.07 8.48 -18.82
CA LYS A 246 -5.94 7.25 -18.02
C LYS A 246 -4.62 6.51 -18.29
N GLU A 247 -3.51 7.26 -18.21
CA GLU A 247 -2.13 6.78 -18.40
C GLU A 247 -1.77 6.33 -19.83
N ARG A 248 -2.63 6.59 -20.82
CA ARG A 248 -2.28 6.29 -22.22
C ARG A 248 -1.22 7.23 -22.79
N LEU A 249 -1.20 8.48 -22.36
CA LEU A 249 -0.17 9.44 -22.74
C LEU A 249 0.59 9.87 -21.50
N THR A 250 1.91 9.73 -21.53
CA THR A 250 2.80 10.28 -20.51
C THR A 250 3.71 11.31 -21.17
N LEU A 251 3.75 12.52 -20.61
CA LEU A 251 4.70 13.56 -20.98
C LEU A 251 5.67 13.78 -19.84
N SER A 252 6.93 14.05 -20.17
CA SER A 252 8.01 14.18 -19.19
C SER A 252 8.94 15.34 -19.54
N ALA A 253 9.41 16.03 -18.52
CA ALA A 253 10.42 17.07 -18.65
C ALA A 253 11.37 17.01 -17.45
N ASP A 254 12.65 16.80 -17.74
CA ASP A 254 13.70 16.69 -16.73
C ASP A 254 14.73 17.80 -16.89
N ILE A 255 15.29 18.24 -15.77
CA ILE A 255 16.38 19.20 -15.69
C ILE A 255 17.50 18.54 -14.88
N ASN A 256 18.69 18.46 -15.48
CA ASN A 256 19.91 18.01 -14.84
C ASN A 256 20.88 19.18 -14.74
N LYS A 257 21.29 19.53 -13.52
CA LYS A 257 22.34 20.53 -13.28
C LYS A 257 23.56 19.86 -12.68
N VAL A 258 24.61 19.75 -13.48
CA VAL A 258 25.92 19.31 -13.03
C VAL A 258 26.63 20.48 -12.34
N LEU A 259 27.18 20.27 -11.15
CA LEU A 259 27.97 21.27 -10.45
C LEU A 259 29.20 21.60 -11.30
N ASN A 260 29.38 22.89 -11.64
CA ASN A 260 30.38 23.39 -12.59
C ASN A 260 30.20 22.96 -14.07
N GLY A 261 29.04 22.42 -14.43
CA GLY A 261 28.69 22.09 -15.82
C GLY A 261 27.44 22.83 -16.32
N ASP A 262 27.08 22.54 -17.56
CA ASP A 262 25.89 23.10 -18.19
C ASP A 262 24.59 22.52 -17.61
N VAL A 263 23.49 23.24 -17.81
CA VAL A 263 22.14 22.72 -17.56
C VAL A 263 21.76 21.85 -18.75
N ASP A 264 21.40 20.59 -18.49
CA ASP A 264 20.87 19.66 -19.48
C ASP A 264 19.36 19.49 -19.27
N MET A 265 18.57 19.95 -20.23
CA MET A 265 17.12 19.79 -20.23
C MET A 265 16.71 18.68 -21.19
N ARG A 266 15.76 17.85 -20.75
CA ARG A 266 15.25 16.70 -21.51
C ARG A 266 13.75 16.72 -21.60
N PHE A 267 13.21 16.34 -22.74
CA PHE A 267 11.78 16.20 -22.96
C PHE A 267 11.45 14.83 -23.53
N GLY A 268 10.36 14.23 -23.07
CA GLY A 268 9.95 12.90 -23.49
C GLY A 268 8.45 12.72 -23.54
N GLY A 269 7.99 11.87 -24.45
CA GLY A 269 6.60 11.45 -24.59
C GLY A 269 6.48 9.94 -24.79
N GLU A 270 5.52 9.33 -24.12
CA GLU A 270 5.12 7.92 -24.29
C GLU A 270 3.62 7.84 -24.56
N TYR A 271 3.24 7.18 -25.65
CA TYR A 271 1.85 6.95 -26.01
C TYR A 271 1.54 5.46 -26.20
N TRP A 272 0.69 4.91 -25.33
CA TRP A 272 0.16 3.55 -25.41
C TRP A 272 -1.05 3.49 -26.33
N ILE A 273 -0.82 3.11 -27.59
CA ILE A 273 -1.88 2.89 -28.59
C ILE A 273 -2.75 1.69 -28.17
N ALA A 274 -2.11 0.65 -27.66
CA ALA A 274 -2.75 -0.54 -27.10
C ALA A 274 -2.08 -0.91 -25.77
N ARG A 275 -2.69 -1.79 -24.97
CA ARG A 275 -2.10 -2.23 -23.68
C ARG A 275 -0.76 -2.95 -23.84
N TRP A 276 -0.44 -3.40 -25.05
CA TRP A 276 0.77 -4.16 -25.39
C TRP A 276 1.74 -3.39 -26.29
N PHE A 277 1.38 -2.21 -26.81
CA PHE A 277 2.22 -1.44 -27.75
C PHE A 277 2.27 0.04 -27.41
N ALA A 278 3.48 0.58 -27.32
CA ALA A 278 3.77 1.99 -27.08
C ALA A 278 4.67 2.59 -28.16
N PHE A 279 4.38 3.84 -28.53
CA PHE A 279 5.28 4.71 -29.27
C PHE A 279 5.92 5.73 -28.32
N ARG A 280 7.18 6.08 -28.56
CA ARG A 280 7.94 7.01 -27.73
C ARG A 280 8.79 7.96 -28.57
N PHE A 281 8.94 9.16 -28.04
CA PHE A 281 9.76 10.22 -28.61
C PHE A 281 10.45 10.98 -27.49
N GLY A 282 11.65 11.51 -27.76
CA GLY A 282 12.26 12.48 -26.87
C GLY A 282 13.39 13.29 -27.47
N LEU A 283 13.79 14.30 -26.70
CA LEU A 283 14.82 15.28 -27.01
C LEU A 283 15.78 15.37 -25.83
N LEU A 284 17.07 15.22 -26.11
CA LEU A 284 18.17 15.29 -25.15
C LEU A 284 19.00 16.56 -25.37
N GLY A 285 19.45 17.20 -24.28
CA GLY A 285 20.47 18.26 -24.32
C GLY A 285 19.95 19.69 -24.55
N LEU A 286 18.65 19.96 -24.43
CA LEU A 286 18.09 21.31 -24.63
C LEU A 286 18.79 22.35 -23.72
N PRO A 287 19.05 23.59 -24.21
CA PRO A 287 18.42 24.25 -25.37
C PRO A 287 19.03 23.92 -26.75
N ARG A 288 20.19 23.25 -26.83
CA ARG A 288 20.74 22.76 -28.11
C ARG A 288 20.48 21.27 -28.22
N ILE A 289 19.60 20.86 -29.13
CA ILE A 289 19.27 19.44 -29.30
C ILE A 289 20.57 18.67 -29.62
N GLN A 290 20.99 17.82 -28.69
CA GLN A 290 22.15 16.95 -28.84
C GLN A 290 21.75 15.64 -29.51
N GLU A 291 20.60 15.10 -29.12
CA GLU A 291 20.08 13.86 -29.66
C GLU A 291 18.56 13.91 -29.75
N THR A 292 18.02 13.36 -30.84
CA THR A 292 16.59 13.10 -30.99
C THR A 292 16.35 11.59 -30.94
N ASP A 293 15.45 11.17 -30.08
CA ASP A 293 15.18 9.78 -29.80
C ASP A 293 13.76 9.37 -30.21
N PHE A 294 13.65 8.17 -30.78
CA PHE A 294 12.38 7.52 -31.07
C PHE A 294 12.43 6.08 -30.60
N GLY A 295 11.29 5.49 -30.27
CA GLY A 295 11.28 4.08 -29.95
C GLY A 295 9.91 3.45 -29.79
N PHE A 296 9.94 2.13 -29.67
CA PHE A 296 8.76 1.29 -29.53
C PHE A 296 8.89 0.41 -28.30
N GLY A 297 7.75 0.15 -27.64
CA GLY A 297 7.66 -0.75 -26.51
C GLY A 297 6.61 -1.83 -26.76
N LEU A 298 7.00 -3.07 -26.51
CA LEU A 298 6.14 -4.24 -26.63
C LEU A 298 6.01 -4.93 -25.28
N ASN A 299 4.80 -4.97 -24.74
CA ASN A 299 4.48 -5.63 -23.48
C ASN A 299 3.69 -6.91 -23.72
N PHE A 300 4.29 -8.06 -23.42
CA PHE A 300 3.63 -9.36 -23.52
C PHE A 300 3.71 -10.11 -22.18
N LYS A 301 2.60 -10.08 -21.42
CA LYS A 301 2.45 -10.71 -20.09
C LYS A 301 3.53 -10.25 -19.10
N SER A 302 4.59 -11.05 -18.97
CA SER A 302 5.72 -10.86 -18.05
C SER A 302 6.97 -10.34 -18.74
N PHE A 303 6.95 -10.23 -20.07
CA PHE A 303 8.06 -9.75 -20.88
C PHE A 303 7.77 -8.34 -21.38
N SER A 304 8.80 -7.51 -21.43
CA SER A 304 8.76 -6.20 -22.08
C SER A 304 10.00 -6.07 -22.94
N LEU A 305 9.81 -5.73 -24.22
CA LEU A 305 10.86 -5.46 -25.17
C LEU A 305 10.76 -4.00 -25.55
N ASP A 306 11.85 -3.24 -25.40
CA ASP A 306 11.91 -1.87 -25.85
C ASP A 306 13.08 -1.69 -26.82
N ILE A 307 12.83 -0.96 -27.89
CA ILE A 307 13.80 -0.61 -28.92
C ILE A 307 13.82 0.91 -28.99
N ALA A 308 15.01 1.50 -28.90
CA ALA A 308 15.21 2.93 -29.05
C ALA A 308 16.25 3.21 -30.13
N GLN A 309 16.00 4.26 -30.90
CA GLN A 309 16.88 4.79 -31.92
C GLN A 309 17.18 6.25 -31.60
N GLY A 310 18.45 6.51 -31.28
CA GLY A 310 18.98 7.85 -31.11
C GLY A 310 19.60 8.37 -32.39
N ILE A 311 19.37 9.63 -32.70
CA ILE A 311 19.94 10.36 -33.84
C ILE A 311 20.73 11.55 -33.29
N HIS A 312 22.05 11.50 -33.45
CA HIS A 312 23.00 12.52 -33.04
C HIS A 312 23.83 12.95 -34.25
N ASP A 313 24.47 14.12 -34.19
CA ASP A 313 25.42 14.60 -35.22
C ASP A 313 26.58 13.64 -35.52
N LEU A 314 26.96 12.77 -34.57
CA LEU A 314 28.03 11.78 -34.74
C LEU A 314 27.52 10.50 -35.42
N GLY A 315 26.20 10.39 -35.63
CA GLY A 315 25.52 9.26 -36.24
C GLY A 315 24.38 8.72 -35.36
N SER A 316 23.90 7.54 -35.71
CA SER A 316 22.75 6.91 -35.08
C SER A 316 23.15 5.79 -34.11
N SER A 317 22.46 5.66 -32.97
CA SER A 317 22.66 4.55 -32.02
C SER A 317 21.37 3.76 -31.79
N THR A 318 21.42 2.45 -32.03
CA THR A 318 20.31 1.53 -31.75
C THR A 318 20.51 0.83 -30.40
N ARG A 319 19.44 0.78 -29.62
CA ARG A 319 19.45 0.32 -28.22
C ARG A 319 18.33 -0.67 -28.01
N PHE A 320 18.66 -1.85 -27.50
CA PHE A 320 17.71 -2.92 -27.24
C PHE A 320 17.66 -3.18 -25.74
N SER A 321 16.46 -3.27 -25.17
CA SER A 321 16.29 -3.72 -23.79
C SER A 321 15.19 -4.76 -23.64
N LEU A 322 15.45 -5.72 -22.75
CA LEU A 322 14.53 -6.78 -22.36
C LEU A 322 14.30 -6.71 -20.86
N SER A 323 13.04 -6.70 -20.45
CA SER A 323 12.63 -6.80 -19.06
C SER A 323 11.77 -8.03 -18.82
N ILE A 324 12.07 -8.77 -17.76
CA ILE A 324 11.36 -9.98 -17.35
C ILE A 324 10.83 -9.78 -15.93
N ARG A 325 9.50 -9.85 -15.78
CA ARG A 325 8.78 -9.69 -14.51
C ARG A 325 8.24 -11.02 -14.02
N PHE A 326 8.64 -11.45 -12.83
CA PHE A 326 8.28 -12.76 -12.30
C PHE A 326 7.88 -12.72 -10.82
N GLY A 327 7.21 -13.80 -10.41
CA GLY A 327 6.57 -13.91 -9.10
C GLY A 327 5.27 -13.10 -8.98
N GLN A 328 4.60 -13.27 -7.84
CA GLN A 328 3.38 -12.54 -7.51
C GLN A 328 3.69 -11.06 -7.27
N SER A 329 2.74 -10.18 -7.59
CA SER A 329 2.87 -8.76 -7.27
C SER A 329 2.86 -8.55 -5.74
N ARG A 330 3.43 -7.44 -5.28
CA ARG A 330 3.43 -7.07 -3.86
C ARG A 330 2.00 -6.94 -3.31
N THR A 331 1.09 -6.37 -4.10
CA THR A 331 -0.34 -6.25 -3.76
C THR A 331 -1.04 -7.60 -3.67
N ASP A 332 -0.75 -8.54 -4.60
CA ASP A 332 -1.35 -9.88 -4.56
C ASP A 332 -0.82 -10.68 -3.37
N ARG A 333 0.48 -10.58 -3.08
CA ARG A 333 1.12 -11.22 -1.92
C ARG A 333 0.51 -10.71 -0.61
N SER A 334 0.39 -9.39 -0.45
CA SER A 334 -0.25 -8.79 0.72
C SER A 334 -1.70 -9.26 0.84
N THR A 335 -2.49 -9.22 -0.23
CA THR A 335 -3.90 -9.65 -0.22
C THR A 335 -4.07 -11.12 0.17
N GLY A 336 -3.23 -12.02 -0.37
CA GLY A 336 -3.26 -13.44 -0.02
C GLY A 336 -2.88 -13.69 1.45
N GLN A 337 -1.87 -12.99 1.96
CA GLN A 337 -1.46 -13.08 3.36
C GLN A 337 -2.54 -12.55 4.31
N VAL A 338 -3.13 -11.39 4.00
CA VAL A 338 -4.23 -10.79 4.78
C VAL A 338 -5.40 -11.76 4.87
N LYS A 339 -5.82 -12.38 3.76
CA LYS A 339 -6.89 -13.40 3.77
C LYS A 339 -6.54 -14.58 4.68
N ASN A 340 -5.30 -15.07 4.64
CA ASN A 340 -4.87 -16.17 5.49
C ASN A 340 -4.84 -15.79 6.98
N PHE A 341 -4.36 -14.59 7.33
CA PHE A 341 -4.37 -14.10 8.70
C PHE A 341 -5.78 -13.87 9.22
N ILE A 342 -6.67 -13.28 8.41
CA ILE A 342 -8.09 -13.14 8.76
C ILE A 342 -8.71 -14.52 8.98
N LYS A 343 -8.47 -15.49 8.09
CA LYS A 343 -8.99 -16.85 8.25
C LYS A 343 -8.53 -17.49 9.57
N GLN A 344 -7.22 -17.49 9.84
CA GLN A 344 -6.66 -18.03 11.08
C GLN A 344 -7.17 -17.29 12.32
N GLY A 345 -7.35 -15.97 12.22
CA GLY A 345 -7.91 -15.17 13.30
C GLY A 345 -9.37 -15.52 13.58
N MET A 346 -10.19 -15.70 12.55
CA MET A 346 -11.59 -16.11 12.67
C MET A 346 -11.73 -17.53 13.22
N GLU A 347 -10.87 -18.47 12.81
CA GLU A 347 -10.84 -19.84 13.35
C GLU A 347 -10.53 -19.82 14.85
N ALA A 348 -9.44 -19.14 15.26
CA ALA A 348 -9.10 -18.96 16.67
C ALA A 348 -10.21 -18.24 17.45
N PHE A 349 -10.89 -17.27 16.83
CA PHE A 349 -11.98 -16.54 17.44
C PHE A 349 -13.20 -17.43 17.71
N GLN A 350 -13.54 -18.32 16.76
CA GLN A 350 -14.62 -19.29 16.91
C GLN A 350 -14.32 -20.38 17.94
N GLU A 351 -13.05 -20.79 18.05
CA GLU A 351 -12.57 -21.72 19.07
C GLU A 351 -12.52 -21.10 20.49
N GLY A 352 -12.72 -19.78 20.59
CA GLY A 352 -12.68 -19.03 21.85
C GLY A 352 -11.29 -18.62 22.28
N ASN A 353 -10.27 -18.77 21.43
CA ASN A 353 -8.93 -18.24 21.69
C ASN A 353 -8.82 -16.80 21.19
N PHE A 354 -9.38 -15.88 21.96
CA PHE A 354 -9.49 -14.46 21.60
C PHE A 354 -8.11 -13.78 21.51
N ALA A 355 -7.15 -14.17 22.35
CA ALA A 355 -5.79 -13.66 22.30
C ALA A 355 -5.07 -14.03 20.98
N LEU A 356 -5.17 -15.28 20.54
CA LEU A 356 -4.62 -15.71 19.25
C LEU A 356 -5.33 -15.03 18.09
N ALA A 357 -6.66 -14.88 18.15
CA ALA A 357 -7.44 -14.15 17.15
C ALA A 357 -6.95 -12.69 17.02
N ALA A 358 -6.73 -12.00 18.15
CA ALA A 358 -6.22 -10.64 18.18
C ALA A 358 -4.83 -10.56 17.55
N GLN A 359 -3.94 -11.49 17.88
CA GLN A 359 -2.61 -11.55 17.27
C GLN A 359 -2.69 -11.70 15.74
N LYS A 360 -3.55 -12.61 15.24
CA LYS A 360 -3.71 -12.85 13.80
C LYS A 360 -4.34 -11.67 13.08
N PHE A 361 -5.33 -11.01 13.67
CA PHE A 361 -5.90 -9.80 13.07
C PHE A 361 -4.92 -8.63 13.09
N ASN A 362 -4.13 -8.46 14.14
CA ASN A 362 -3.05 -7.46 14.14
C ASN A 362 -2.04 -7.74 13.00
N GLN A 363 -1.64 -9.00 12.77
CA GLN A 363 -0.82 -9.37 11.61
C GLN A 363 -1.49 -9.07 10.26
N ALA A 364 -2.81 -9.21 10.17
CA ALA A 364 -3.57 -8.82 8.99
C ALA A 364 -3.60 -7.29 8.81
N GLN A 365 -3.72 -6.52 9.89
CA GLN A 365 -3.71 -5.06 9.88
C GLN A 365 -2.32 -4.51 9.53
N ASP A 366 -1.24 -5.10 10.04
CA ASP A 366 0.13 -4.75 9.66
C ASP A 366 0.38 -5.00 8.16
N ALA A 367 -0.19 -6.07 7.62
CA ALA A 367 -0.09 -6.41 6.20
C ALA A 367 -0.97 -5.52 5.30
N ALA A 368 -2.03 -4.89 5.84
CA ALA A 368 -2.93 -3.97 5.15
C ALA A 368 -3.48 -2.86 6.09
N PRO A 369 -2.71 -1.81 6.38
CA PRO A 369 -3.06 -0.78 7.38
C PRO A 369 -4.33 0.03 7.06
N GLY A 370 -4.74 0.07 5.78
CA GLY A 370 -5.88 0.88 5.31
C GLY A 370 -7.26 0.24 5.47
N ASN A 371 -7.38 -0.98 5.99
CA ASN A 371 -8.68 -1.65 6.11
C ASN A 371 -9.42 -1.24 7.40
N LYS A 372 -10.32 -0.25 7.28
CA LYS A 372 -11.11 0.27 8.41
C LYS A 372 -11.94 -0.82 9.12
N GLN A 373 -12.51 -1.77 8.38
CA GLN A 373 -13.35 -2.82 8.97
C GLN A 373 -12.53 -3.75 9.87
N VAL A 374 -11.34 -4.15 9.41
CA VAL A 374 -10.40 -4.97 10.20
C VAL A 374 -9.93 -4.20 11.44
N ALA A 375 -9.63 -2.91 11.30
CA ALA A 375 -9.25 -2.05 12.42
C ALA A 375 -10.35 -1.96 13.50
N THR A 376 -11.62 -1.81 13.11
CA THR A 376 -12.76 -1.79 14.04
C THR A 376 -12.94 -3.12 14.76
N MET A 377 -12.83 -4.25 14.04
CA MET A 377 -12.91 -5.58 14.64
C MET A 377 -11.79 -5.79 15.66
N ILE A 378 -10.56 -5.36 15.36
CA ILE A 378 -9.41 -5.46 16.27
C ILE A 378 -9.63 -4.64 17.53
N ALA A 379 -10.14 -3.41 17.41
CA ALA A 379 -10.42 -2.57 18.58
C ALA A 379 -11.41 -3.24 19.54
N ARG A 380 -12.51 -3.79 19.00
CA ARG A 380 -13.50 -4.52 19.81
C ARG A 380 -12.95 -5.84 20.36
N LEU A 381 -12.16 -6.57 19.59
CA LEU A 381 -11.54 -7.80 20.08
C LEU A 381 -10.53 -7.52 21.20
N ASN A 382 -9.76 -6.43 21.10
CA ASN A 382 -8.84 -6.02 22.15
C ASN A 382 -9.59 -5.72 23.46
N ASN A 383 -10.76 -5.07 23.37
CA ASN A 383 -11.65 -4.88 24.53
C ASN A 383 -12.07 -6.23 25.13
N VAL A 384 -12.47 -7.22 24.33
CA VAL A 384 -12.79 -8.58 24.81
C VAL A 384 -11.59 -9.21 25.50
N THR A 385 -10.42 -9.23 24.85
CA THR A 385 -9.20 -9.87 25.38
C THR A 385 -8.70 -9.25 26.68
N GLY A 386 -8.98 -7.95 26.91
CA GLY A 386 -8.62 -7.27 28.16
C GLY A 386 -9.33 -7.83 29.39
N PHE A 387 -10.53 -8.41 29.20
CA PHE A 387 -11.27 -9.09 30.27
C PHE A 387 -11.07 -10.61 30.20
N LEU A 388 -11.31 -11.20 29.02
CA LEU A 388 -11.32 -12.64 28.79
C LEU A 388 -10.38 -12.95 27.62
N PRO A 389 -9.14 -13.41 27.87
CA PRO A 389 -8.20 -13.76 26.80
C PRO A 389 -8.57 -15.06 26.09
N GLN A 390 -9.34 -15.93 26.75
CA GLN A 390 -9.81 -17.20 26.21
C GLN A 390 -11.15 -17.62 26.85
N ALA A 391 -11.99 -18.28 26.06
CA ALA A 391 -13.22 -18.94 26.46
C ALA A 391 -13.28 -20.34 25.82
N THR A 392 -12.23 -21.13 26.09
CA THR A 392 -12.02 -22.46 25.54
C THR A 392 -12.72 -23.49 26.43
N GLY A 393 -13.53 -24.36 25.83
CA GLY A 393 -14.28 -25.39 26.59
C GLY A 393 -15.66 -25.68 26.00
N GLY A 394 -16.15 -26.89 26.28
CA GLY A 394 -17.47 -27.38 25.82
C GLY A 394 -18.64 -27.00 26.74
N GLU A 395 -18.38 -26.32 27.85
CA GLU A 395 -19.43 -25.87 28.76
C GLU A 395 -20.40 -24.91 28.07
N GLU A 396 -21.66 -24.98 28.47
CA GLU A 396 -22.71 -24.15 27.92
C GLU A 396 -22.41 -22.65 28.17
N SER A 397 -21.97 -22.29 29.40
CA SER A 397 -21.56 -20.92 29.74
C SER A 397 -20.47 -20.41 28.78
N GLN A 398 -19.40 -21.17 28.57
CA GLN A 398 -18.30 -20.80 27.65
C GLN A 398 -18.77 -20.65 26.19
N THR A 399 -19.73 -21.46 25.77
CA THR A 399 -20.33 -21.36 24.43
C THR A 399 -21.07 -20.04 24.26
N PHE A 400 -21.82 -19.61 25.27
CA PHE A 400 -22.51 -18.32 25.25
C PHE A 400 -21.55 -17.13 25.43
N VAL A 401 -20.43 -17.29 26.16
CA VAL A 401 -19.34 -16.31 26.17
C VAL A 401 -18.79 -16.10 24.76
N ARG A 402 -18.49 -17.18 24.03
CA ARG A 402 -18.03 -17.09 22.64
C ARG A 402 -19.06 -16.43 21.74
N LYS A 403 -20.33 -16.83 21.82
CA LYS A 403 -21.42 -16.23 21.04
C LYS A 403 -21.54 -14.72 21.30
N GLY A 404 -21.47 -14.31 22.56
CA GLY A 404 -21.54 -12.92 22.97
C GLY A 404 -20.35 -12.09 22.48
N ALA A 405 -19.13 -12.60 22.67
CA ALA A 405 -17.91 -11.98 22.17
C ALA A 405 -17.93 -11.83 20.63
N ILE A 406 -18.38 -12.86 19.91
CA ILE A 406 -18.50 -12.84 18.45
C ILE A 406 -19.48 -11.76 17.99
N ALA A 407 -20.67 -11.68 18.58
CA ALA A 407 -21.66 -10.67 18.25
C ALA A 407 -21.15 -9.25 18.53
N TYR A 408 -20.41 -9.06 19.62
CA TYR A 408 -19.80 -7.77 19.94
C TYR A 408 -18.77 -7.34 18.90
N VAL A 409 -17.79 -8.20 18.60
CA VAL A 409 -16.71 -7.89 17.64
C VAL A 409 -17.25 -7.65 16.23
N ASP A 410 -18.22 -8.44 15.80
CA ASP A 410 -18.91 -8.26 14.51
C ASP A 410 -19.73 -6.97 14.48
N GLY A 411 -20.32 -6.58 15.60
CA GLY A 411 -20.81 -5.22 15.79
C GLY A 411 -22.14 -4.87 15.15
N ARG A 412 -22.78 -5.84 14.50
CA ARG A 412 -24.07 -5.66 13.82
C ARG A 412 -25.24 -5.61 14.79
N ASP A 413 -25.16 -6.33 15.90
CA ASP A 413 -26.23 -6.43 16.89
C ASP A 413 -25.66 -6.58 18.31
N LEU A 414 -25.63 -5.47 19.05
CA LEU A 414 -25.17 -5.45 20.44
C LEU A 414 -26.18 -6.12 21.40
N LYS A 415 -27.47 -6.24 21.04
CA LYS A 415 -28.47 -6.91 21.88
C LYS A 415 -28.16 -8.40 21.98
N VAL A 416 -27.77 -9.03 20.88
CA VAL A 416 -27.35 -10.45 20.87
C VAL A 416 -26.11 -10.66 21.75
N ALA A 417 -25.16 -9.72 21.72
CA ALA A 417 -23.97 -9.77 22.56
C ALA A 417 -24.33 -9.71 24.04
N VAL A 418 -25.12 -8.72 24.45
CA VAL A 418 -25.60 -8.54 25.83
C VAL A 418 -26.36 -9.77 26.32
N ASN A 419 -27.35 -10.24 25.56
CA ASN A 419 -28.19 -11.37 25.98
C ASN A 419 -27.37 -12.66 26.12
N SER A 420 -26.45 -12.92 25.19
CA SER A 420 -25.59 -14.11 25.27
C SER A 420 -24.68 -14.06 26.50
N LEU A 421 -24.10 -12.90 26.81
CA LEU A 421 -23.21 -12.73 27.96
C LEU A 421 -23.97 -12.74 29.29
N ARG A 422 -25.19 -12.20 29.35
CA ARG A 422 -26.08 -12.32 30.53
C ARG A 422 -26.41 -13.76 30.84
N TYR A 423 -26.76 -14.54 29.83
CA TYR A 423 -27.01 -15.97 30.00
C TYR A 423 -25.76 -16.71 30.50
N ALA A 424 -24.59 -16.43 29.90
CA ALA A 424 -23.33 -17.01 30.32
C ALA A 424 -22.99 -16.68 31.79
N PHE A 425 -23.21 -15.43 32.21
CA PHE A 425 -22.98 -14.97 33.58
C PHE A 425 -23.99 -15.58 34.56
N ASN A 426 -25.25 -15.74 34.15
CA ASN A 426 -26.25 -16.44 34.97
C ASN A 426 -25.85 -17.89 35.29
N LYS A 427 -25.20 -18.58 34.34
CA LYS A 427 -24.69 -19.93 34.56
C LYS A 427 -23.40 -19.99 35.38
N ASN A 428 -22.59 -18.93 35.35
CA ASN A 428 -21.37 -18.82 36.16
C ASN A 428 -21.26 -17.44 36.83
N PRO A 429 -22.00 -17.21 37.92
CA PRO A 429 -22.17 -15.86 38.48
C PRO A 429 -20.96 -15.34 39.27
N ARG A 430 -19.93 -16.17 39.45
CA ARG A 430 -18.68 -15.82 40.15
C ARG A 430 -17.59 -15.31 39.21
N ASP A 431 -17.82 -15.32 37.89
CA ASP A 431 -16.84 -14.87 36.92
C ASP A 431 -16.81 -13.33 36.83
N GLU A 432 -15.95 -12.71 37.63
CA GLU A 432 -15.78 -11.26 37.66
C GLU A 432 -15.27 -10.69 36.32
N LYS A 433 -14.51 -11.48 35.57
CA LYS A 433 -13.99 -11.06 34.26
C LYS A 433 -15.12 -10.99 33.24
N LEU A 434 -16.01 -12.00 33.25
CA LEU A 434 -17.21 -12.01 32.43
C LEU A 434 -18.16 -10.86 32.80
N LEU A 435 -18.36 -10.58 34.09
CA LEU A 435 -19.15 -9.42 34.54
C LEU A 435 -18.57 -8.09 34.05
N GLY A 436 -17.23 -7.93 34.13
CA GLY A 436 -16.55 -6.75 33.62
C GLY A 436 -16.76 -6.54 32.12
N LEU A 437 -16.62 -7.60 31.33
CA LEU A 437 -16.89 -7.57 29.89
C LEU A 437 -18.36 -7.22 29.59
N LEU A 438 -19.29 -7.88 30.28
CA LEU A 438 -20.73 -7.67 30.11
C LEU A 438 -21.11 -6.22 30.40
N ASN A 439 -20.67 -5.66 31.53
CA ASN A 439 -21.03 -4.30 31.93
C ASN A 439 -20.49 -3.25 30.96
N MET A 440 -19.29 -3.48 30.40
CA MET A 440 -18.71 -2.62 29.37
C MET A 440 -19.56 -2.64 28.09
N ILE A 441 -20.00 -3.82 27.65
CA ILE A 441 -20.84 -3.97 26.45
C ILE A 441 -22.25 -3.42 26.67
N GLU A 442 -22.86 -3.64 27.85
CA GLU A 442 -24.17 -3.09 28.21
C GLU A 442 -24.17 -1.55 28.18
N LYS A 443 -23.07 -0.94 28.66
CA LYS A 443 -22.88 0.51 28.60
C LYS A 443 -22.75 1.01 27.16
N GLU A 444 -21.99 0.32 26.30
CA GLU A 444 -21.87 0.66 24.87
C GLU A 444 -23.22 0.49 24.13
N ALA A 445 -24.00 -0.52 24.51
CA ALA A 445 -25.32 -0.80 23.95
C ALA A 445 -26.42 0.16 24.47
N GLY A 446 -26.12 1.00 25.47
CA GLY A 446 -27.08 1.94 26.05
C GLY A 446 -28.20 1.25 26.85
N VAL A 447 -27.93 0.08 27.43
CA VAL A 447 -28.92 -0.64 28.23
C VAL A 447 -29.12 0.07 29.57
N ALA A 448 -30.37 0.34 29.94
CA ALA A 448 -30.71 1.06 31.17
C ALA A 448 -30.38 0.25 32.45
N ASP A 449 -30.66 -1.07 32.42
CA ASP A 449 -30.43 -1.97 33.54
C ASP A 449 -29.14 -2.76 33.32
N VAL A 450 -28.07 -2.35 33.99
CA VAL A 450 -26.74 -3.01 33.95
C VAL A 450 -26.71 -4.17 34.94
N THR A 451 -26.04 -5.25 34.56
CA THR A 451 -25.85 -6.43 35.40
C THR A 451 -24.96 -6.10 36.61
N ARG A 452 -25.37 -6.55 37.80
CA ARG A 452 -24.68 -6.22 39.07
C ARG A 452 -23.98 -7.44 39.65
N ARG A 453 -22.97 -7.17 40.47
CA ARG A 453 -22.31 -8.19 41.29
C ARG A 453 -23.33 -8.76 42.29
N LEU A 454 -23.24 -10.06 42.53
CA LEU A 454 -24.06 -10.76 43.52
C LEU A 454 -23.47 -10.56 44.91
N GLU A 455 -24.27 -10.03 45.83
CA GLU A 455 -23.91 -9.80 47.23
C GLU A 455 -24.93 -10.52 48.14
N GLY A 456 -24.45 -11.39 49.05
CA GLY A 456 -25.30 -12.10 50.02
C GLY A 456 -25.10 -13.62 50.08
N PRO A 457 -25.63 -14.30 51.13
CA PRO A 457 -25.56 -15.76 51.28
C PRO A 457 -26.46 -16.53 50.30
N GLU A 458 -27.54 -15.91 49.82
CA GLU A 458 -28.36 -16.42 48.70
C GLU A 458 -27.95 -15.69 47.41
N GLN A 459 -27.58 -16.46 46.38
CA GLN A 459 -27.13 -15.92 45.09
C GLN A 459 -28.35 -15.44 44.30
N PHE A 460 -28.62 -14.13 44.32
CA PHE A 460 -29.79 -13.56 43.67
C PHE A 460 -29.47 -12.99 42.27
N THR A 461 -29.55 -13.83 41.24
CA THR A 461 -29.11 -13.52 39.86
C THR A 461 -29.89 -12.38 39.21
N TRP A 462 -29.41 -11.88 38.06
CA TRP A 462 -30.17 -10.90 37.26
C TRP A 462 -31.55 -11.44 36.87
N ILE A 463 -31.64 -12.74 36.57
CA ILE A 463 -32.92 -13.40 36.28
C ILE A 463 -33.81 -13.40 37.53
N ASP A 464 -33.26 -13.76 38.69
CA ASP A 464 -34.01 -13.76 39.96
C ASP A 464 -34.55 -12.37 40.30
N GLN A 465 -33.73 -11.33 40.10
CA GLN A 465 -34.16 -9.93 40.27
C GLN A 465 -35.29 -9.56 39.32
N LYS A 466 -35.18 -9.93 38.03
CA LYS A 466 -36.23 -9.61 37.06
C LYS A 466 -37.52 -10.37 37.33
N VAL A 467 -37.44 -11.62 37.77
CA VAL A 467 -38.60 -12.41 38.22
C VAL A 467 -39.25 -11.78 39.45
N PHE A 468 -38.46 -11.34 40.43
CA PHE A 468 -38.96 -10.66 41.62
C PHE A 468 -39.61 -9.32 41.28
N ASP A 469 -38.96 -8.49 40.48
CA ASP A 469 -39.48 -7.19 40.05
C ASP A 469 -40.74 -7.35 39.19
N ALA A 470 -40.81 -8.38 38.34
CA ALA A 470 -42.01 -8.70 37.56
C ALA A 470 -43.17 -9.07 38.48
N ARG A 471 -42.91 -9.88 39.50
CA ARG A 471 -43.91 -10.28 40.50
C ARG A 471 -44.38 -9.09 41.35
N GLN A 472 -43.47 -8.24 41.80
CA GLN A 472 -43.83 -7.00 42.51
C GLN A 472 -44.65 -6.05 41.64
N ALA A 473 -44.29 -5.88 40.37
CA ALA A 473 -45.06 -5.07 39.44
C ALA A 473 -46.49 -5.59 39.25
N VAL A 474 -46.73 -6.91 39.33
CA VAL A 474 -48.10 -7.47 39.37
C VAL A 474 -48.84 -7.05 40.63
N TYR A 475 -48.21 -7.15 41.81
CA TYR A 475 -48.83 -6.73 43.07
C TYR A 475 -49.15 -5.24 43.13
N ASP A 476 -48.28 -4.40 42.56
CA ASP A 476 -48.43 -2.95 42.52
C ASP A 476 -49.40 -2.47 41.42
N GLY A 477 -49.96 -3.38 40.62
CA GLY A 477 -50.88 -3.05 39.52
C GLY A 477 -50.21 -2.55 38.23
N HIS A 478 -48.88 -2.53 38.17
CA HIS A 478 -48.09 -2.11 37.00
C HIS A 478 -47.91 -3.28 36.00
N TYR A 479 -49.00 -3.75 35.39
CA TYR A 479 -49.00 -4.96 34.58
C TYR A 479 -48.17 -4.87 33.28
N ASP A 480 -48.11 -3.71 32.65
CA ASP A 480 -47.25 -3.46 31.47
C ASP A 480 -45.76 -3.65 31.82
N SER A 481 -45.41 -3.25 33.03
CA SER A 481 -44.09 -3.36 33.63
C SER A 481 -43.76 -4.80 33.99
N ALA A 482 -44.74 -5.58 34.47
CA ALA A 482 -44.61 -7.01 34.70
C ALA A 482 -44.37 -7.79 33.40
N VAL A 483 -45.15 -7.50 32.35
CA VAL A 483 -44.99 -8.14 31.03
C VAL A 483 -43.59 -7.86 30.45
N ARG A 484 -43.12 -6.60 30.51
CA ARG A 484 -41.77 -6.24 30.02
C ARG A 484 -40.67 -6.98 30.77
N ARG A 485 -40.73 -7.04 32.11
CA ARG A 485 -39.71 -7.72 32.93
C ARG A 485 -39.74 -9.24 32.76
N SER A 486 -40.92 -9.83 32.58
CA SER A 486 -41.02 -11.25 32.21
C SER A 486 -40.42 -11.51 30.83
N GLN A 487 -40.67 -10.63 29.84
CA GLN A 487 -40.08 -10.78 28.51
C GLN A 487 -38.55 -10.68 28.54
N ASP A 488 -37.99 -9.78 29.35
CA ASP A 488 -36.54 -9.67 29.60
C ASP A 488 -35.93 -11.00 30.07
N VAL A 489 -36.63 -11.76 30.92
CA VAL A 489 -36.22 -13.11 31.36
C VAL A 489 -36.33 -14.12 30.23
N LEU A 490 -37.45 -14.12 29.49
CA LEU A 490 -37.71 -15.07 28.41
C LEU A 490 -36.80 -14.87 27.19
N ASP A 491 -36.29 -13.65 26.98
CA ASP A 491 -35.26 -13.34 26.00
C ASP A 491 -33.92 -14.07 26.31
N LEU A 492 -33.68 -14.45 27.57
CA LEU A 492 -32.51 -15.23 28.02
C LEU A 492 -32.84 -16.72 28.19
N GLU A 493 -33.97 -17.02 28.83
CA GLU A 493 -34.45 -18.37 29.14
C GLU A 493 -35.87 -18.56 28.59
N PRO A 494 -36.03 -18.93 27.31
CA PRO A 494 -37.34 -19.03 26.66
C PRO A 494 -38.31 -20.03 27.30
N ASN A 495 -37.79 -20.96 28.10
CA ASN A 495 -38.55 -21.99 28.79
C ASN A 495 -38.66 -21.72 30.31
N ASN A 496 -38.40 -20.50 30.78
CA ASN A 496 -38.54 -20.16 32.19
C ASN A 496 -40.02 -20.12 32.60
N VAL A 497 -40.45 -21.17 33.32
CA VAL A 497 -41.85 -21.37 33.74
C VAL A 497 -42.35 -20.21 34.58
N THR A 498 -41.58 -19.76 35.57
CA THR A 498 -41.96 -18.68 36.48
C THR A 498 -42.20 -17.36 35.75
N ALA A 499 -41.35 -17.01 34.78
CA ALA A 499 -41.52 -15.79 33.99
C ALA A 499 -42.76 -15.85 33.10
N LEU A 500 -43.04 -17.01 32.48
CA LEU A 500 -44.26 -17.24 31.70
C LEU A 500 -45.51 -17.15 32.58
N GLU A 501 -45.50 -17.72 33.79
CA GLU A 501 -46.61 -17.62 34.74
C GLU A 501 -46.93 -16.17 35.10
N ILE A 502 -45.91 -15.39 35.46
CA ILE A 502 -46.06 -13.96 35.80
C ILE A 502 -46.58 -13.18 34.59
N MET A 503 -46.05 -13.45 33.40
CA MET A 503 -46.48 -12.78 32.16
C MET A 503 -47.93 -13.10 31.80
N GLY A 504 -48.34 -14.37 31.92
CA GLY A 504 -49.73 -14.80 31.69
C GLY A 504 -50.68 -14.16 32.68
N SER A 505 -50.29 -14.10 33.96
CA SER A 505 -51.07 -13.44 35.03
C SER A 505 -51.20 -11.95 34.78
N ALA A 506 -50.12 -11.27 34.36
CA ALA A 506 -50.17 -9.86 34.00
C ALA A 506 -51.09 -9.60 32.79
N PHE A 507 -51.03 -10.43 31.74
CA PHE A 507 -51.96 -10.31 30.60
C PHE A 507 -53.42 -10.51 30.99
N PHE A 508 -53.70 -11.45 31.90
CA PHE A 508 -55.05 -11.67 32.40
C PHE A 508 -55.58 -10.45 33.16
N LEU A 509 -54.75 -9.85 34.03
CA LEU A 509 -55.09 -8.65 34.78
C LEU A 509 -55.21 -7.39 33.90
N MET A 510 -54.60 -7.40 32.71
CA MET A 510 -54.80 -6.40 31.65
C MET A 510 -56.04 -6.67 30.78
N GLU A 511 -56.90 -7.62 31.14
CA GLU A 511 -58.06 -8.08 30.38
C GLU A 511 -57.72 -8.68 28.99
N GLN A 512 -56.44 -8.98 28.73
CA GLN A 512 -55.97 -9.59 27.48
C GLN A 512 -56.01 -11.12 27.57
N LYS A 513 -57.21 -11.66 27.77
CA LYS A 513 -57.47 -13.09 28.02
C LYS A 513 -56.86 -14.03 26.97
N ASP A 514 -56.91 -13.66 25.69
CA ASP A 514 -56.34 -14.47 24.60
C ASP A 514 -54.82 -14.64 24.73
N LYS A 515 -54.11 -13.56 25.10
CA LYS A 515 -52.65 -13.59 25.29
C LYS A 515 -52.29 -14.35 26.57
N ALA A 516 -53.05 -14.18 27.64
CA ALA A 516 -52.88 -14.93 28.88
C ALA A 516 -53.00 -16.44 28.61
N MET A 517 -54.05 -16.86 27.90
CA MET A 517 -54.26 -18.26 27.52
C MET A 517 -53.15 -18.82 26.64
N ALA A 518 -52.62 -18.02 25.70
CA ALA A 518 -51.49 -18.44 24.87
C ALA A 518 -50.22 -18.69 25.71
N VAL A 519 -49.88 -17.78 26.63
CA VAL A 519 -48.71 -17.91 27.50
C VAL A 519 -48.88 -19.07 28.49
N TRP A 520 -50.06 -19.25 29.08
CA TRP A 520 -50.34 -20.34 30.01
C TRP A 520 -50.37 -21.72 29.36
N ARG A 521 -50.82 -21.84 28.09
CA ARG A 521 -50.64 -23.09 27.33
C ARG A 521 -49.17 -23.46 27.22
N ARG A 522 -48.31 -22.48 26.96
CA ARG A 522 -46.86 -22.70 26.91
C ARG A 522 -46.29 -23.14 28.26
N VAL A 523 -46.81 -22.64 29.38
CA VAL A 523 -46.47 -23.14 30.71
C VAL A 523 -46.84 -24.63 30.84
N LEU A 524 -48.05 -25.03 30.46
CA LEU A 524 -48.49 -26.43 30.56
C LEU A 524 -47.78 -27.38 29.58
N GLU A 525 -47.26 -26.87 28.46
CA GLU A 525 -46.36 -27.64 27.58
C GLU A 525 -45.02 -27.96 28.27
N LEU A 526 -44.50 -27.04 29.08
CA LEU A 526 -43.21 -27.15 29.76
C LEU A 526 -43.32 -27.86 31.12
N ASP A 527 -44.40 -27.59 31.86
CA ASP A 527 -44.77 -28.23 33.12
C ASP A 527 -46.25 -28.62 33.10
N PRO A 528 -46.57 -29.82 32.59
CA PRO A 528 -47.95 -30.33 32.56
C PRO A 528 -48.56 -30.49 33.96
N SER A 529 -47.74 -30.55 35.02
CA SER A 529 -48.18 -30.79 36.40
C SER A 529 -48.65 -29.52 37.13
N ASN A 530 -48.43 -28.35 36.51
CA ASN A 530 -48.70 -27.04 37.09
C ASN A 530 -50.20 -26.83 37.40
N ARG A 531 -50.56 -26.88 38.69
CA ARG A 531 -51.96 -26.76 39.13
C ARG A 531 -52.46 -25.32 39.07
N ALA A 532 -51.62 -24.35 39.45
CA ALA A 532 -51.99 -22.94 39.51
C ALA A 532 -52.41 -22.41 38.13
N VAL A 533 -51.65 -22.73 37.08
CA VAL A 533 -52.00 -22.32 35.71
C VAL A 533 -53.27 -22.99 35.20
N ARG A 534 -53.52 -24.27 35.55
CA ARG A 534 -54.78 -24.94 35.18
C ARG A 534 -56.00 -24.28 35.82
N GLU A 535 -55.89 -23.90 37.09
CA GLU A 535 -56.95 -23.16 37.79
C GLU A 535 -57.19 -21.79 37.16
N PHE A 536 -56.13 -21.06 36.81
CA PHE A 536 -56.26 -19.79 36.09
C PHE A 536 -56.92 -19.96 34.71
N MET A 537 -56.55 -20.96 33.92
CA MET A 537 -57.18 -21.18 32.61
C MET A 537 -58.68 -21.55 32.72
N GLN A 538 -59.08 -22.24 33.79
CA GLN A 538 -60.47 -22.56 34.06
C GLN A 538 -61.31 -21.32 34.42
N SER A 539 -60.73 -20.35 35.13
CA SER A 539 -61.44 -19.11 35.50
C SER A 539 -61.58 -18.10 34.35
N VAL A 540 -60.82 -18.28 33.27
CA VAL A 540 -60.88 -17.45 32.05
C VAL A 540 -61.86 -18.00 31.01
N SER A 541 -62.16 -19.30 31.08
CA SER A 541 -63.09 -19.96 30.17
C SER A 541 -64.53 -19.46 30.42
N PRO A 542 -65.31 -19.15 29.37
CA PRO A 542 -66.63 -18.51 29.49
C PRO A 542 -67.68 -19.34 30.21
#